data_AF-A0AAD2FU54-F1
#
_entry.id   AF-A0AAD2FU54-F1
#
_cell.length_a   1.000
_cell.length_b   1.000
_cell.length_c   1.000
_cell.angle_alpha   90.00
_cell.angle_beta   90.00
_cell.angle_gamma   90.00
#
_symmetry.space_group_name_H-M   'P 1'
#
loop_
_entity.id
_entity.type
_entity.pdbx_description
1 polymer ?
#
loop_
_entity_poly.entity_id
_entity_poly.type
_entity_poly.pdbx_seq_one_letter_code
_entity_poly.pdbx_strand_id
1 'polypeptide(L)'
;MAPNQANCTVSVPPATDDDIEKQIIDLPYAGDCPPNGYPAPSTDEMEKQKFHESGVTARSLDTHSETHQDDHISTRKSKLHKIADINTYKGSTLEEKLDTLIQSHPVVMINRTWCLFSVDAQNFLIQQMNASVHSIEVDLHPQGKKISKYMKEKTKHYTTPCIFIKGEFLGGFKEVNALYAEGKLQKLFPEDLSQDNQCETFFSGAQYKTEPYFWFPEKVDGNVVRITGVVTCFASVICAFLVQYLFWARYIAYAIAIDFVLRLLGGAKFSLIGRISILSAFYLEPIPRMGRPKQFAACCGILFSGLGSLAFLLPFPHHDVVGSVLMSVLAVATGMEGFLDFCVCCLLFRMGVLFGIFQGTS
;
A
#
# COMPACT_ATOMS: atom_id res chain seq x y z
N MET A 1 30.13 45.96 -16.55
CA MET A 1 29.29 46.23 -15.36
C MET A 1 28.83 44.91 -14.79
N ALA A 2 29.54 44.44 -13.75
CA ALA A 2 29.18 43.32 -12.89
C ALA A 2 29.59 43.76 -11.48
N PRO A 3 28.73 43.68 -10.45
CA PRO A 3 29.11 44.16 -9.13
C PRO A 3 29.82 43.07 -8.31
N ASN A 4 31.02 43.47 -7.88
CA ASN A 4 31.87 43.01 -6.81
C ASN A 4 31.29 42.06 -5.75
N GLN A 5 32.00 40.95 -5.58
CA GLN A 5 32.12 40.20 -4.33
C GLN A 5 32.99 41.00 -3.34
N ALA A 6 32.49 41.20 -2.12
CA ALA A 6 33.28 41.68 -1.00
C ALA A 6 33.71 40.48 -0.14
N ASN A 7 35.02 40.37 0.02
CA ASN A 7 35.73 39.36 0.78
C ASN A 7 35.95 39.90 2.21
N CYS A 8 35.63 39.12 3.25
CA CYS A 8 36.07 39.38 4.61
C CYS A 8 36.60 38.09 5.22
N THR A 9 37.93 37.95 5.20
CA THR A 9 38.69 36.96 5.95
C THR A 9 38.84 37.42 7.39
N VAL A 10 38.49 36.55 8.35
CA VAL A 10 39.05 36.60 9.72
C VAL A 10 39.45 35.18 10.11
N SER A 11 40.74 35.01 10.31
CA SER A 11 41.41 33.84 10.88
C SER A 11 41.25 33.81 12.41
N VAL A 12 40.89 32.66 12.98
CA VAL A 12 40.94 32.37 14.43
C VAL A 12 41.44 30.91 14.63
N PRO A 13 42.27 30.60 15.65
CA PRO A 13 43.13 29.41 15.74
C PRO A 13 42.39 28.11 16.13
N PRO A 14 43.05 26.94 16.12
CA PRO A 14 42.40 25.67 16.43
C PRO A 14 42.17 25.53 17.94
N ALA A 15 40.93 25.20 18.33
CA ALA A 15 40.59 24.82 19.70
C ALA A 15 40.75 23.30 19.89
N THR A 16 41.37 22.93 21.00
CA THR A 16 41.66 21.56 21.45
C THR A 16 40.45 20.89 22.13
N ASP A 17 40.47 19.56 22.23
CA ASP A 17 39.36 18.63 22.57
C ASP A 17 38.65 18.79 23.94
N ASP A 18 38.93 19.82 24.75
CA ASP A 18 38.39 19.93 26.14
C ASP A 18 37.33 21.04 26.37
N ASP A 19 36.90 21.79 25.34
CA ASP A 19 36.00 22.97 25.51
C ASP A 19 34.51 22.75 25.14
N ILE A 20 34.05 21.54 24.80
CA ILE A 20 32.66 21.32 24.30
C ILE A 20 31.64 21.03 25.42
N GLU A 21 32.07 20.66 26.63
CA GLU A 21 31.16 20.17 27.68
C GLU A 21 30.46 21.25 28.53
N LYS A 22 30.64 22.55 28.23
CA LYS A 22 30.06 23.64 29.05
C LYS A 22 29.12 24.63 28.35
N GLN A 23 28.66 24.34 27.13
CA GLN A 23 27.74 25.25 26.39
C GLN A 23 26.32 24.72 26.14
N ILE A 24 25.83 23.73 26.91
CA ILE A 24 24.43 23.27 26.84
C ILE A 24 23.62 23.59 28.12
N ILE A 25 24.06 24.59 28.89
CA ILE A 25 23.30 25.11 30.03
C ILE A 25 23.28 26.62 29.89
N ASP A 26 22.39 27.15 29.04
CA ASP A 26 21.63 28.39 29.26
C ASP A 26 20.70 28.70 28.06
N LEU A 27 19.42 28.78 28.41
CA LEU A 27 18.16 29.02 27.67
C LEU A 27 18.15 30.31 26.77
N PRO A 28 17.16 30.58 25.86
CA PRO A 28 15.73 30.46 26.14
C PRO A 28 14.72 30.11 25.03
N TYR A 29 13.54 29.74 25.53
CA TYR A 29 12.27 29.43 24.90
C TYR A 29 11.45 30.71 24.63
N ALA A 30 10.81 30.81 23.46
CA ALA A 30 9.60 31.61 23.16
C ALA A 30 9.10 31.14 21.77
N GLY A 31 8.03 30.33 21.64
CA GLY A 31 6.58 30.66 21.71
C GLY A 31 6.03 30.55 20.26
N ASP A 32 4.90 29.97 19.87
CA ASP A 32 3.74 29.34 20.52
C ASP A 32 3.10 28.35 19.51
N CYS A 33 2.59 27.20 19.99
CA CYS A 33 1.56 26.41 19.31
C CYS A 33 0.40 26.17 20.30
N PRO A 34 -0.87 26.17 19.86
CA PRO A 34 -2.01 26.03 20.76
C PRO A 34 -2.21 24.57 21.23
N PRO A 35 -2.89 24.37 22.38
CA PRO A 35 -2.86 23.11 23.12
C PRO A 35 -3.94 22.11 22.68
N ASN A 36 -3.56 20.84 22.56
CA ASN A 36 -4.49 19.71 22.65
C ASN A 36 -4.85 19.50 24.13
N GLY A 37 -6.14 19.62 24.46
CA GLY A 37 -6.68 19.26 25.75
C GLY A 37 -7.19 17.83 25.77
N TYR A 38 -6.52 16.95 26.53
CA TYR A 38 -7.14 15.85 27.27
C TYR A 38 -6.32 15.62 28.56
N PRO A 39 -6.96 15.44 29.73
CA PRO A 39 -6.26 15.34 31.01
C PRO A 39 -5.66 13.94 31.20
N ALA A 40 -4.50 13.89 31.89
CA ALA A 40 -3.88 12.66 32.35
C ALA A 40 -4.71 12.03 33.49
N PRO A 41 -4.80 10.69 33.59
CA PRO A 41 -5.41 10.04 34.74
C PRO A 41 -4.48 10.13 35.96
N SER A 42 -5.07 10.43 37.11
CA SER A 42 -4.38 10.61 38.40
C SER A 42 -3.93 9.29 39.03
N THR A 43 -2.86 9.40 39.80
CA THR A 43 -2.20 8.38 40.60
C THR A 43 -3.09 7.87 41.73
N ASP A 44 -3.85 6.79 41.51
CA ASP A 44 -4.46 6.00 42.61
C ASP A 44 -4.74 4.51 42.27
N GLU A 45 -4.33 4.00 41.10
CA GLU A 45 -4.53 2.59 40.72
C GLU A 45 -3.21 1.81 40.54
N MET A 46 -2.19 2.12 41.34
CA MET A 46 -0.91 1.40 41.34
C MET A 46 -0.78 0.34 42.44
N GLU A 47 -1.82 0.06 43.22
CA GLU A 47 -1.70 -0.84 44.38
C GLU A 47 -2.86 -1.83 44.51
N LYS A 48 -2.92 -2.83 43.62
CA LYS A 48 -3.60 -4.12 43.83
C LYS A 48 -3.37 -5.06 42.64
N GLN A 49 -2.21 -5.69 42.58
CA GLN A 49 -2.03 -7.01 41.93
C GLN A 49 -0.63 -7.58 42.19
N LYS A 50 -0.28 -7.72 43.47
CA LYS A 50 0.57 -8.80 43.94
C LYS A 50 -0.30 -9.62 44.87
N PHE A 51 -0.76 -10.79 44.46
CA PHE A 51 -0.95 -11.96 45.32
C PHE A 51 -1.50 -13.13 44.48
N HIS A 52 -0.96 -14.31 44.75
CA HIS A 52 -1.41 -15.65 44.36
C HIS A 52 -1.00 -16.23 42.99
N GLU A 53 0.22 -16.75 42.97
CA GLU A 53 0.58 -17.96 42.23
C GLU A 53 0.41 -19.15 43.19
N SER A 54 -0.42 -20.15 42.86
CA SER A 54 -0.37 -21.53 43.41
C SER A 54 -1.39 -22.46 42.73
N GLY A 55 -0.89 -23.43 41.95
CA GLY A 55 -1.30 -24.83 42.08
C GLY A 55 -2.40 -25.44 41.18
N VAL A 56 -2.00 -26.52 40.48
CA VAL A 56 -2.66 -27.85 40.42
C VAL A 56 -3.66 -28.17 39.28
N THR A 57 -3.17 -29.03 38.37
CA THR A 57 -3.76 -30.18 37.62
C THR A 57 -5.08 -30.13 36.83
N ALA A 58 -4.94 -30.47 35.54
CA ALA A 58 -5.79 -31.28 34.64
C ALA A 58 -7.28 -31.55 34.96
N ARG A 59 -8.19 -31.11 34.05
CA ARG A 59 -9.14 -31.97 33.27
C ARG A 59 -10.04 -31.14 32.34
N SER A 60 -10.19 -31.64 31.10
CA SER A 60 -11.33 -31.57 30.16
C SER A 60 -12.61 -30.86 30.61
N LEU A 61 -13.11 -29.91 29.80
CA LEU A 61 -14.48 -29.90 29.24
C LEU A 61 -14.68 -28.72 28.28
N ASP A 62 -15.24 -29.02 27.11
CA ASP A 62 -15.61 -28.09 26.04
C ASP A 62 -16.69 -27.10 26.49
N THR A 63 -16.57 -25.82 26.12
CA THR A 63 -17.72 -25.01 25.66
C THR A 63 -17.26 -23.76 24.89
N HIS A 64 -17.90 -23.53 23.75
CA HIS A 64 -17.80 -22.34 22.91
C HIS A 64 -18.19 -21.04 23.65
N SER A 65 -17.37 -19.99 23.59
CA SER A 65 -17.80 -18.60 23.36
C SER A 65 -16.60 -17.65 23.14
N GLU A 66 -16.65 -16.93 22.02
CA GLU A 66 -16.11 -15.58 21.72
C GLU A 66 -14.68 -15.18 22.14
N THR A 67 -13.79 -14.95 21.16
CA THR A 67 -12.86 -13.78 21.18
C THR A 67 -12.58 -13.25 19.77
N HIS A 68 -13.11 -12.06 19.45
CA HIS A 68 -12.80 -11.29 18.23
C HIS A 68 -11.65 -10.28 18.45
N GLN A 69 -10.83 -10.46 19.50
CA GLN A 69 -9.77 -9.53 19.91
C GLN A 69 -8.33 -10.11 19.80
N ASP A 70 -8.19 -11.39 19.44
CA ASP A 70 -6.89 -12.08 19.46
C ASP A 70 -6.17 -12.13 18.08
N ASP A 71 -6.88 -11.91 16.98
CA ASP A 71 -6.32 -12.04 15.63
C ASP A 71 -5.27 -10.96 15.30
N HIS A 72 -5.42 -9.74 15.84
CA HIS A 72 -4.46 -8.64 15.61
C HIS A 72 -3.14 -8.79 16.38
N ILE A 73 -3.14 -9.46 17.55
CA ILE A 73 -1.91 -9.70 18.33
C ILE A 73 -1.15 -10.90 17.76
N SER A 74 -1.88 -11.94 17.33
CA SER A 74 -1.33 -13.11 16.65
C SER A 74 -0.62 -12.73 15.33
N THR A 75 -1.25 -11.89 14.51
CA THR A 75 -0.67 -11.39 13.25
C THR A 75 0.48 -10.40 13.44
N ARG A 76 0.51 -9.62 14.54
CA ARG A 76 1.68 -8.76 14.87
C ARG A 76 2.92 -9.58 15.21
N LYS A 77 2.78 -10.64 16.00
CA LYS A 77 3.93 -11.49 16.39
C LYS A 77 4.54 -12.23 15.21
N SER A 78 3.74 -12.60 14.20
CA SER A 78 4.23 -13.36 13.06
C SER A 78 5.04 -12.54 12.05
N LYS A 79 4.87 -11.20 12.02
CA LYS A 79 5.56 -10.30 11.08
C LYS A 79 6.72 -9.51 11.66
N LEU A 80 6.88 -9.53 12.99
CA LEU A 80 8.01 -8.89 13.65
C LEU A 80 9.08 -9.93 14.01
N HIS A 81 10.20 -9.89 13.29
CA HIS A 81 11.34 -10.75 13.54
C HIS A 81 12.40 -9.99 14.34
N LYS A 82 12.48 -10.24 15.64
CA LYS A 82 13.53 -9.65 16.49
C LYS A 82 14.83 -10.42 16.28
N ILE A 83 15.89 -9.71 15.91
CA ILE A 83 17.22 -10.29 15.69
C ILE A 83 18.05 -10.05 16.93
N ALA A 84 18.27 -11.12 17.69
CA ALA A 84 19.11 -11.11 18.88
C ALA A 84 20.58 -11.46 18.60
N ASP A 85 20.83 -12.34 17.63
CA ASP A 85 22.18 -12.78 17.26
C ASP A 85 22.54 -12.41 15.81
N ILE A 86 23.41 -11.41 15.69
CA ILE A 86 23.91 -10.94 14.40
C ILE A 86 24.96 -11.87 13.78
N ASN A 87 25.49 -12.84 14.54
CA ASN A 87 26.51 -13.75 14.03
C ASN A 87 25.99 -14.75 12.99
N THR A 88 24.67 -14.86 12.86
CA THR A 88 23.98 -15.64 11.81
C THR A 88 24.29 -15.11 10.41
N TYR A 89 24.62 -13.82 10.28
CA TYR A 89 24.89 -13.18 8.99
C TYR A 89 26.35 -13.36 8.56
N LYS A 90 26.55 -13.51 7.25
CA LYS A 90 27.89 -13.63 6.65
C LYS A 90 28.67 -12.32 6.82
N GLY A 91 29.94 -12.42 7.17
CA GLY A 91 30.82 -11.26 7.37
C GLY A 91 31.90 -11.56 8.38
N SER A 92 33.11 -11.03 8.12
CA SER A 92 34.26 -11.13 9.03
C SER A 92 34.19 -10.09 10.15
N THR A 93 33.65 -8.91 9.84
CA THR A 93 33.47 -7.78 10.77
C THR A 93 31.99 -7.59 11.15
N LEU A 94 31.72 -6.83 12.21
CA LEU A 94 30.34 -6.57 12.67
C LEU A 94 29.58 -5.73 11.64
N GLU A 95 30.28 -4.81 10.99
CA GLU A 95 29.82 -3.88 9.97
C GLU A 95 29.38 -4.64 8.71
N GLU A 96 30.18 -5.61 8.24
CA GLU A 96 29.82 -6.49 7.13
C GLU A 96 28.58 -7.33 7.42
N LYS A 97 28.43 -7.81 8.67
CA LYS A 97 27.23 -8.56 9.08
C LYS A 97 25.99 -7.68 9.09
N LEU A 98 26.10 -6.44 9.56
CA LEU A 98 25.01 -5.46 9.53
C LEU A 98 24.61 -5.11 8.10
N ASP A 99 25.58 -4.94 7.21
CA ASP A 99 25.30 -4.68 5.80
C ASP A 99 24.63 -5.87 5.12
N THR A 100 25.09 -7.09 5.42
CA THR A 100 24.47 -8.33 4.94
C THR A 100 23.04 -8.45 5.46
N LEU A 101 22.77 -8.08 6.72
CA LEU A 101 21.43 -8.04 7.27
C LEU A 101 20.53 -7.07 6.50
N ILE A 102 21.01 -5.84 6.30
CA ILE A 102 20.28 -4.76 5.59
C ILE A 102 19.98 -5.16 4.15
N GLN A 103 20.89 -5.88 3.49
CA GLN A 103 20.72 -6.35 2.11
C GLN A 103 19.87 -7.62 2.00
N SER A 104 19.85 -8.47 3.04
CA SER A 104 19.14 -9.75 3.01
C SER A 104 17.64 -9.64 3.31
N HIS A 105 17.20 -8.55 3.93
CA HIS A 105 15.81 -8.39 4.35
C HIS A 105 15.16 -7.15 3.72
N PRO A 106 13.89 -7.25 3.26
CA PRO A 106 13.19 -6.12 2.65
C PRO A 106 12.98 -4.93 3.59
N VAL A 107 12.66 -5.16 4.87
CA VAL A 107 12.56 -4.12 5.90
C VAL A 107 13.43 -4.46 7.07
N VAL A 108 14.40 -3.59 7.35
CA VAL A 108 15.23 -3.66 8.55
C VAL A 108 15.04 -2.38 9.36
N MET A 109 14.77 -2.53 10.65
CA MET A 109 14.63 -1.42 11.58
C MET A 109 15.62 -1.57 12.72
N ILE A 110 16.44 -0.54 12.94
CA ILE A 110 17.31 -0.43 14.11
C ILE A 110 16.63 0.49 15.12
N ASN A 111 16.29 -0.03 16.30
CA ASN A 111 15.45 0.68 17.27
C ASN A 111 15.95 0.55 18.72
N ARG A 112 15.22 1.18 19.64
CA ARG A 112 15.42 1.10 21.10
C ARG A 112 14.10 0.78 21.79
N THR A 113 14.15 0.00 22.87
CA THR A 113 12.94 -0.44 23.59
C THR A 113 12.13 0.71 24.21
N TRP A 114 12.81 1.76 24.69
CA TRP A 114 12.17 2.89 25.39
C TRP A 114 11.71 4.04 24.46
N CYS A 115 11.94 3.92 23.15
CA CYS A 115 11.66 5.00 22.20
C CYS A 115 10.23 4.92 21.65
N LEU A 116 9.39 5.91 21.97
CA LEU A 116 8.00 5.97 21.47
C LEU A 116 7.91 5.97 19.94
N PHE A 117 8.75 6.76 19.25
CA PHE A 117 8.79 6.78 17.78
C PHE A 117 9.17 5.44 17.16
N SER A 118 9.91 4.59 17.88
CA SER A 118 10.24 3.25 17.40
C SER A 118 9.06 2.29 17.48
N VAL A 119 8.22 2.44 18.51
CA VAL A 119 6.96 1.68 18.63
C VAL A 119 5.99 2.11 17.54
N ASP A 120 5.86 3.42 17.30
CA ASP A 120 5.00 3.95 16.24
C ASP A 120 5.47 3.50 14.84
N ALA A 121 6.77 3.57 14.57
CA ALA A 121 7.34 3.07 13.32
C ALA A 121 7.08 1.57 13.11
N GLN A 122 7.25 0.76 14.14
CA GLN A 122 6.98 -0.67 14.06
C GLN A 122 5.51 -0.95 13.77
N ASN A 123 4.59 -0.30 14.48
CA ASN A 123 3.15 -0.45 14.25
C ASN A 123 2.77 0.01 12.84
N PHE A 124 3.31 1.15 12.39
CA PHE A 124 3.09 1.65 11.04
C PHE A 124 3.56 0.65 9.98
N LEU A 125 4.79 0.15 10.08
CA LEU A 125 5.36 -0.78 9.11
C LEU A 125 4.60 -2.13 9.06
N ILE A 126 4.15 -2.64 10.21
CA ILE A 126 3.45 -3.93 10.27
C ILE A 126 1.97 -3.79 9.90
N GLN A 127 1.29 -2.74 10.39
CA GLN A 127 -0.17 -2.64 10.26
C GLN A 127 -0.61 -1.85 9.04
N GLN A 128 0.07 -0.74 8.73
CA GLN A 128 -0.30 0.11 7.59
C GLN A 128 0.39 -0.38 6.32
N MET A 129 1.68 -0.71 6.42
CA MET A 129 2.46 -1.23 5.31
C MET A 129 2.47 -2.76 5.27
N ASN A 130 1.78 -3.50 6.15
CA ASN A 130 1.70 -4.97 6.08
C ASN A 130 3.05 -5.74 5.99
N ALA A 131 4.17 -5.09 6.29
CA ALA A 131 5.50 -5.59 5.99
C ALA A 131 6.04 -6.55 7.05
N SER A 132 6.90 -7.49 6.63
CA SER A 132 7.71 -8.30 7.54
C SER A 132 8.93 -7.50 7.99
N VAL A 133 8.98 -7.12 9.26
CA VAL A 133 9.98 -6.21 9.83
C VAL A 133 11.03 -6.99 10.61
N HIS A 134 12.29 -6.82 10.23
CA HIS A 134 13.44 -7.37 10.95
C HIS A 134 14.03 -6.28 11.85
N SER A 135 13.90 -6.46 13.17
CA SER A 135 14.23 -5.42 14.16
C SER A 135 15.45 -5.78 14.99
N ILE A 136 16.37 -4.83 15.16
CA ILE A 136 17.47 -4.92 16.15
C ILE A 136 17.28 -3.85 17.22
N GLU A 137 17.09 -4.30 18.45
CA GLU A 137 17.02 -3.46 19.65
C GLU A 137 18.44 -3.22 20.18
N VAL A 138 19.03 -2.06 19.86
CA VAL A 138 20.45 -1.80 20.14
C VAL A 138 20.76 -1.63 21.62
N ASP A 139 19.77 -1.33 22.45
CA ASP A 139 19.92 -1.20 23.90
C ASP A 139 19.99 -2.56 24.61
N LEU A 140 19.43 -3.61 24.01
CA LEU A 140 19.49 -4.97 24.54
C LEU A 140 20.62 -5.82 23.91
N HIS A 141 21.19 -5.38 22.78
CA HIS A 141 22.22 -6.13 22.08
C HIS A 141 23.61 -6.00 22.77
N PRO A 142 24.37 -7.09 23.00
CA PRO A 142 25.68 -7.03 23.65
C PRO A 142 26.69 -6.09 22.98
N GLN A 143 26.61 -5.97 21.65
CA GLN A 143 27.46 -5.09 20.84
C GLN A 143 26.76 -3.76 20.45
N GLY A 144 25.67 -3.40 21.12
CA GLY A 144 24.79 -2.28 20.76
C GLY A 144 25.48 -0.92 20.58
N LYS A 145 26.51 -0.63 21.38
CA LYS A 145 27.32 0.60 21.24
C LYS A 145 28.05 0.66 19.90
N LYS A 146 28.62 -0.46 19.44
CA LYS A 146 29.31 -0.56 18.14
C LYS A 146 28.33 -0.43 16.98
N ILE A 147 27.18 -1.13 17.07
CA ILE A 147 26.10 -1.03 16.07
C ILE A 147 25.63 0.43 15.94
N SER A 148 25.34 1.09 17.07
CA SER A 148 24.90 2.49 17.07
C SER A 148 25.93 3.43 16.46
N LYS A 149 27.22 3.20 16.74
CA LYS A 149 28.32 3.99 16.17
C LYS A 149 28.39 3.81 14.65
N TYR A 150 28.39 2.57 14.18
CA TYR A 150 28.44 2.27 12.76
C TYR A 150 27.22 2.83 12.00
N MET A 151 26.01 2.68 12.56
CA MET A 151 24.80 3.23 11.94
C MET A 151 24.89 4.75 11.79
N LYS A 152 25.35 5.47 12.81
CA LYS A 152 25.59 6.92 12.72
C LYS A 152 26.58 7.29 11.63
N GLU A 153 27.67 6.53 11.51
CA GLU A 153 28.70 6.78 10.50
C GLU A 153 28.19 6.53 9.07
N LYS A 154 27.40 5.45 8.88
CA LYS A 154 26.82 5.02 7.60
C LYS A 154 25.67 5.91 7.13
N THR A 155 24.71 6.22 8.01
CA THR A 155 23.47 6.94 7.64
C THR A 155 23.55 8.44 7.85
N LYS A 156 24.57 8.93 8.58
CA LYS A 156 24.65 10.31 9.09
C LYS A 156 23.43 10.72 9.94
N HIS A 157 22.69 9.75 10.46
CA HIS A 157 21.50 9.95 11.27
C HIS A 157 21.77 9.55 12.73
N TYR A 158 21.41 10.42 13.68
CA TYR A 158 21.77 10.25 15.10
C TYR A 158 20.65 9.67 15.96
N THR A 159 19.44 9.60 15.42
CA THR A 159 18.21 9.20 16.14
C THR A 159 17.77 7.79 15.77
N THR A 160 17.03 7.15 16.69
CA THR A 160 16.28 5.92 16.43
C THR A 160 14.79 6.24 16.31
N PRO A 161 14.01 5.53 15.48
CA PRO A 161 14.41 4.37 14.67
C PRO A 161 15.22 4.76 13.43
N CYS A 162 16.13 3.89 12.98
CA CYS A 162 16.71 3.96 11.63
C CYS A 162 16.04 2.88 10.77
N ILE A 163 15.36 3.30 9.70
CA ILE A 163 14.55 2.40 8.87
C ILE A 163 15.24 2.23 7.52
N PHE A 164 15.47 0.97 7.16
CA PHE A 164 16.03 0.56 5.88
C PHE A 164 15.00 -0.25 5.11
N ILE A 165 14.89 0.03 3.82
CA ILE A 165 13.99 -0.65 2.89
C ILE A 165 14.79 -1.08 1.67
N LYS A 166 14.78 -2.37 1.34
CA LYS A 166 15.53 -2.98 0.23
C LYS A 166 17.01 -2.56 0.19
N GLY A 167 17.61 -2.46 1.38
CA GLY A 167 18.99 -2.04 1.55
C GLY A 167 19.24 -0.52 1.54
N GLU A 168 18.25 0.29 1.18
CA GLU A 168 18.35 1.76 1.16
C GLU A 168 17.90 2.36 2.50
N PHE A 169 18.61 3.39 2.96
CA PHE A 169 18.25 4.12 4.17
C PHE A 169 17.22 5.21 3.88
N LEU A 170 16.06 5.18 4.54
CA LEU A 170 14.98 6.15 4.32
C LEU A 170 14.88 7.23 5.39
N GLY A 171 15.50 7.03 6.56
CA GLY A 171 15.43 7.96 7.68
C GLY A 171 14.81 7.36 8.94
N GLY A 172 14.23 8.24 9.75
CA GLY A 172 13.46 7.88 10.93
C GLY A 172 11.96 7.81 10.63
N PHE A 173 11.15 7.75 11.69
CA PHE A 173 9.70 7.60 11.54
C PHE A 173 9.06 8.79 10.81
N LYS A 174 9.50 10.02 11.10
CA LYS A 174 8.92 11.23 10.50
C LYS A 174 9.15 11.26 9.00
N GLU A 175 10.37 10.95 8.56
CA GLU A 175 10.76 10.92 7.17
C GLU A 175 10.02 9.82 6.41
N VAL A 176 9.96 8.60 6.98
CA VAL A 176 9.21 7.49 6.38
C VAL A 176 7.71 7.79 6.30
N ASN A 177 7.12 8.37 7.33
CA ASN A 177 5.71 8.76 7.33
C ASN A 177 5.41 9.88 6.33
N ALA A 178 6.33 10.83 6.14
CA ALA A 178 6.22 11.86 5.11
C ALA A 178 6.29 11.26 3.70
N LEU A 179 7.25 10.35 3.45
CA LEU A 179 7.37 9.63 2.17
C LEU A 179 6.12 8.78 1.86
N TYR A 180 5.47 8.25 2.89
CA TYR A 180 4.19 7.55 2.75
C TYR A 180 3.05 8.51 2.39
N ALA A 181 2.96 9.66 3.07
CA ALA A 181 1.96 10.69 2.78
C ALA A 181 2.11 11.27 1.37
N GLU A 182 3.34 11.36 0.87
CA GLU A 182 3.66 11.78 -0.51
C GLU A 182 3.45 10.68 -1.56
N GLY A 183 3.15 9.45 -1.14
CA GLY A 183 2.98 8.28 -2.01
C GLY A 183 4.26 7.76 -2.68
N LYS A 184 5.44 8.24 -2.27
CA LYS A 184 6.74 7.80 -2.79
C LYS A 184 7.18 6.48 -2.19
N LEU A 185 6.87 6.25 -0.91
CA LEU A 185 7.25 5.03 -0.19
C LEU A 185 6.68 3.78 -0.87
N GLN A 186 5.46 3.90 -1.36
CA GLN A 186 4.70 2.88 -2.08
C GLN A 186 5.35 2.49 -3.41
N LYS A 187 5.96 3.44 -4.12
CA LYS A 187 6.73 3.15 -5.35
C LYS A 187 8.01 2.36 -5.05
N LEU A 188 8.62 2.59 -3.89
CA LEU A 188 9.78 1.83 -3.39
C LEU A 188 9.38 0.45 -2.85
N PHE A 189 8.12 0.33 -2.41
CA PHE A 189 7.47 -0.85 -1.81
C PHE A 189 6.33 -1.43 -2.69
N PRO A 190 6.63 -1.98 -3.89
CA PRO A 190 5.61 -2.71 -4.64
C PRO A 190 5.12 -3.97 -3.91
N GLU A 191 5.82 -4.42 -2.86
CA GLU A 191 5.44 -5.63 -2.12
C GLU A 191 4.35 -5.43 -1.05
N ASP A 192 3.92 -4.20 -0.75
CA ASP A 192 2.86 -3.96 0.23
C ASP A 192 1.90 -2.83 -0.17
N LEU A 193 1.21 -3.03 -1.28
CA LEU A 193 0.35 -2.01 -1.87
C LEU A 193 -0.99 -2.61 -2.30
N SER A 194 -2.00 -1.75 -2.48
CA SER A 194 -3.41 -1.96 -2.93
C SER A 194 -3.75 -3.30 -3.63
N GLN A 195 -5.03 -3.74 -3.56
CA GLN A 195 -5.56 -5.04 -4.04
C GLN A 195 -5.01 -5.61 -5.37
N ASP A 196 -4.55 -4.77 -6.30
CA ASP A 196 -3.83 -5.17 -7.49
C ASP A 196 -2.52 -5.95 -7.19
N ASN A 197 -1.82 -5.64 -6.10
CA ASN A 197 -0.59 -6.36 -5.69
C ASN A 197 -0.91 -7.65 -4.91
N GLN A 198 -2.11 -7.76 -4.31
CA GLN A 198 -2.62 -9.04 -3.78
C GLN A 198 -2.96 -10.02 -4.91
N CYS A 199 -3.41 -9.49 -6.06
CA CYS A 199 -3.56 -10.31 -7.25
C CYS A 199 -2.18 -10.72 -7.78
N GLU A 200 -1.23 -9.79 -7.92
CA GLU A 200 0.12 -10.12 -8.42
C GLU A 200 0.89 -11.12 -7.54
N THR A 201 0.80 -11.06 -6.20
CA THR A 201 1.47 -12.04 -5.32
C THR A 201 0.88 -13.44 -5.44
N PHE A 202 -0.43 -13.57 -5.64
CA PHE A 202 -1.07 -14.86 -5.90
C PHE A 202 -0.73 -15.41 -7.29
N PHE A 203 -0.61 -14.54 -8.31
CA PHE A 203 -0.31 -14.93 -9.69
C PHE A 203 1.20 -15.08 -9.99
N SER A 204 2.10 -14.51 -9.19
CA SER A 204 3.56 -14.62 -9.38
C SER A 204 4.10 -16.04 -9.16
N GLY A 205 3.34 -16.90 -8.46
CA GLY A 205 3.66 -18.33 -8.32
C GLY A 205 3.25 -19.20 -9.51
N ALA A 206 2.45 -18.69 -10.46
CA ALA A 206 1.97 -19.45 -11.61
C ALA A 206 2.65 -18.96 -12.90
N GLN A 207 3.63 -19.71 -13.39
CA GLN A 207 4.29 -19.45 -14.67
C GLN A 207 3.32 -19.73 -15.84
N TYR A 208 2.52 -18.73 -16.24
CA TYR A 208 1.67 -18.84 -17.42
C TYR A 208 2.44 -18.53 -18.71
N LYS A 209 2.97 -19.57 -19.36
CA LYS A 209 3.51 -19.47 -20.71
C LYS A 209 2.40 -19.71 -21.75
N THR A 210 1.54 -18.73 -21.95
CA THR A 210 0.66 -18.70 -23.12
C THR A 210 0.73 -17.34 -23.77
N GLU A 211 1.13 -17.30 -25.03
CA GLU A 211 1.04 -16.10 -25.84
C GLU A 211 -0.44 -15.72 -25.98
N PRO A 212 -0.80 -14.45 -25.84
CA PRO A 212 -2.18 -14.04 -25.92
C PRO A 212 -2.68 -14.31 -27.35
N TYR A 213 -3.80 -15.02 -27.48
CA TYR A 213 -4.50 -15.28 -28.76
C TYR A 213 -4.93 -13.98 -29.48
N PHE A 214 -4.82 -12.83 -28.80
CA PHE A 214 -5.34 -11.55 -29.22
C PHE A 214 -4.45 -10.40 -28.70
N TRP A 215 -4.33 -9.27 -29.43
CA TRP A 215 -3.47 -8.11 -29.14
C TRP A 215 -3.93 -7.26 -27.92
N PHE A 216 -4.34 -7.89 -26.82
CA PHE A 216 -4.59 -7.19 -25.56
C PHE A 216 -3.25 -7.02 -24.81
N PRO A 217 -2.93 -5.81 -24.32
CA PRO A 217 -1.63 -5.56 -23.69
C PRO A 217 -1.46 -6.32 -22.38
N GLU A 218 -0.27 -6.87 -22.16
CA GLU A 218 0.08 -7.62 -20.95
C GLU A 218 0.04 -6.73 -19.69
N LYS A 219 0.42 -5.46 -19.85
CA LYS A 219 0.33 -4.43 -18.81
C LYS A 219 -0.50 -3.24 -19.31
N VAL A 220 -1.42 -2.80 -18.47
CA VAL A 220 -2.27 -1.62 -18.71
C VAL A 220 -1.96 -0.54 -17.69
N ASP A 221 -2.19 0.73 -18.05
CA ASP A 221 -2.01 1.84 -17.12
C ASP A 221 -3.23 1.96 -16.19
N GLY A 222 -3.01 1.86 -14.89
CA GLY A 222 -4.01 1.94 -13.83
C GLY A 222 -4.71 3.29 -13.78
N ASN A 223 -4.02 4.40 -14.04
CA ASN A 223 -4.66 5.71 -14.07
C ASN A 223 -5.66 5.82 -15.23
N VAL A 224 -5.27 5.30 -16.39
CA VAL A 224 -6.16 5.20 -17.56
C VAL A 224 -7.35 4.31 -17.25
N VAL A 225 -7.13 3.14 -16.61
CA VAL A 225 -8.22 2.22 -16.23
C VAL A 225 -9.22 2.88 -15.27
N ARG A 226 -8.74 3.62 -14.26
CA ARG A 226 -9.60 4.31 -13.30
C ARG A 226 -10.42 5.41 -13.95
N ILE A 227 -9.78 6.30 -14.73
CA ILE A 227 -10.50 7.36 -15.46
C ILE A 227 -11.53 6.75 -16.41
N THR A 228 -11.15 5.68 -17.11
CA THR A 228 -12.03 4.91 -17.99
C THR A 228 -13.25 4.40 -17.22
N GLY A 229 -13.05 3.83 -16.03
CA GLY A 229 -14.13 3.38 -15.14
C GLY A 229 -15.06 4.50 -14.71
N VAL A 230 -14.52 5.65 -14.31
CA VAL A 230 -15.30 6.84 -13.93
C VAL A 230 -16.17 7.33 -15.10
N VAL A 231 -15.59 7.50 -16.29
CA VAL A 231 -16.33 7.95 -17.48
C VAL A 231 -17.43 6.95 -17.86
N THR A 232 -17.12 5.65 -17.79
CA THR A 232 -18.10 4.58 -18.09
C THR A 232 -19.23 4.55 -17.07
N CYS A 233 -18.94 4.78 -15.79
CA CYS A 233 -19.93 4.86 -14.72
C CYS A 233 -20.93 5.99 -15.00
N PHE A 234 -20.44 7.22 -15.22
CA PHE A 234 -21.31 8.35 -15.53
C PHE A 234 -22.14 8.12 -16.80
N ALA A 235 -21.53 7.60 -17.88
CA ALA A 235 -22.26 7.29 -19.11
C ALA A 235 -23.36 6.24 -18.88
N SER A 236 -23.10 5.24 -18.04
CA SER A 236 -24.06 4.18 -17.70
C SER A 236 -25.21 4.69 -16.84
N VAL A 237 -24.93 5.56 -15.85
CA VAL A 237 -25.98 6.23 -15.05
C VAL A 237 -26.85 7.12 -15.92
N ILE A 238 -26.25 7.94 -16.77
CA ILE A 238 -26.96 8.82 -17.72
C ILE A 238 -27.85 7.97 -18.63
N CYS A 239 -27.34 6.86 -19.17
CA CYS A 239 -28.13 5.95 -19.99
C CYS A 239 -29.32 5.36 -19.22
N ALA A 240 -29.09 4.83 -18.01
CA ALA A 240 -30.14 4.20 -17.20
C ALA A 240 -31.27 5.17 -16.86
N PHE A 241 -30.94 6.43 -16.60
CA PHE A 241 -31.92 7.48 -16.31
C PHE A 241 -32.63 8.01 -17.57
N LEU A 242 -31.88 8.38 -18.61
CA LEU A 242 -32.42 9.05 -19.79
C LEU A 242 -33.29 8.14 -20.68
N VAL A 243 -33.10 6.82 -20.65
CA VAL A 243 -33.94 5.89 -21.41
C VAL A 243 -35.42 5.98 -21.01
N GLN A 244 -35.73 6.40 -19.79
CA GLN A 244 -37.11 6.61 -19.33
C GLN A 244 -37.80 7.80 -20.02
N TYR A 245 -37.02 8.74 -20.55
CA TYR A 245 -37.53 9.99 -21.13
C TYR A 245 -37.32 10.07 -22.64
N LEU A 246 -36.22 9.52 -23.15
CA LEU A 246 -35.75 9.68 -24.52
C LEU A 246 -35.42 8.32 -25.13
N PHE A 247 -36.10 7.96 -26.22
CA PHE A 247 -35.83 6.71 -26.93
C PHE A 247 -34.41 6.65 -27.52
N TRP A 248 -33.81 7.80 -27.85
CA TRP A 248 -32.45 7.90 -28.39
C TRP A 248 -31.39 7.55 -27.35
N ALA A 249 -31.70 7.61 -26.05
CA ALA A 249 -30.74 7.26 -25.01
C ALA A 249 -30.31 5.78 -25.09
N ARG A 250 -31.08 4.92 -25.75
CA ARG A 250 -30.72 3.52 -26.04
C ARG A 250 -29.43 3.40 -26.86
N TYR A 251 -29.12 4.38 -27.71
CA TYR A 251 -27.86 4.41 -28.48
C TYR A 251 -26.62 4.54 -27.59
N ILE A 252 -26.76 5.12 -26.39
CA ILE A 252 -25.67 5.20 -25.41
C ILE A 252 -25.29 3.80 -24.92
N ALA A 253 -26.28 2.94 -24.62
CA ALA A 253 -26.03 1.54 -24.25
C ALA A 253 -25.29 0.79 -25.35
N TYR A 254 -25.69 0.97 -26.62
CA TYR A 254 -25.01 0.35 -27.76
C TYR A 254 -23.57 0.83 -27.91
N ALA A 255 -23.33 2.15 -27.73
CA ALA A 255 -21.98 2.70 -27.77
C ALA A 255 -21.11 2.16 -26.63
N ILE A 256 -21.64 2.01 -25.41
CA ILE A 256 -20.93 1.42 -24.28
C ILE A 256 -20.60 -0.06 -24.54
N ALA A 257 -21.54 -0.83 -25.09
CA ALA A 257 -21.31 -2.23 -25.44
C ALA A 257 -20.20 -2.39 -26.49
N ILE A 258 -20.22 -1.57 -27.54
CA ILE A 258 -19.16 -1.53 -28.56
C ILE A 258 -17.82 -1.14 -27.92
N ASP A 259 -17.82 -0.14 -27.02
CA ASP A 259 -16.61 0.29 -26.33
C ASP A 259 -15.99 -0.84 -25.50
N PHE A 260 -16.79 -1.65 -24.80
CA PHE A 260 -16.31 -2.84 -24.09
C PHE A 260 -15.74 -3.92 -25.02
N VAL A 261 -16.35 -4.13 -26.19
CA VAL A 261 -15.79 -5.03 -27.22
C VAL A 261 -14.43 -4.51 -27.68
N LEU A 262 -14.30 -3.22 -27.98
CA LEU A 262 -13.03 -2.61 -28.38
C LEU A 262 -11.97 -2.69 -27.26
N ARG A 263 -12.37 -2.56 -25.99
CA ARG A 263 -11.46 -2.78 -24.85
C ARG A 263 -10.98 -4.22 -24.79
N LEU A 264 -11.87 -5.20 -24.97
CA LEU A 264 -11.46 -6.61 -25.03
C LEU A 264 -10.48 -6.87 -26.19
N LEU A 265 -10.71 -6.21 -27.33
CA LEU A 265 -9.93 -6.33 -28.56
C LEU A 265 -8.68 -5.42 -28.64
N GLY A 266 -8.17 -4.84 -27.57
CA GLY A 266 -6.88 -4.12 -27.64
C GLY A 266 -6.70 -3.03 -26.60
N GLY A 267 -7.47 -3.12 -25.52
CA GLY A 267 -7.38 -2.24 -24.37
C GLY A 267 -7.81 -0.80 -24.70
N ALA A 268 -7.25 0.14 -23.93
CA ALA A 268 -7.61 1.55 -24.00
C ALA A 268 -7.23 2.25 -25.32
N LYS A 269 -6.35 1.64 -26.13
CA LYS A 269 -5.87 2.25 -27.39
C LYS A 269 -6.92 2.24 -28.50
N PHE A 270 -7.83 1.26 -28.52
CA PHE A 270 -8.88 1.16 -29.53
C PHE A 270 -10.23 1.72 -29.07
N SER A 271 -10.53 1.61 -27.78
CA SER A 271 -11.76 2.15 -27.20
C SER A 271 -11.80 3.68 -27.25
N LEU A 272 -12.97 4.24 -27.53
CA LEU A 272 -13.18 5.70 -27.56
C LEU A 272 -13.00 6.29 -26.17
N ILE A 273 -13.63 5.69 -25.17
CA ILE A 273 -13.49 6.10 -23.77
C ILE A 273 -12.04 5.87 -23.29
N GLY A 274 -11.39 4.80 -23.75
CA GLY A 274 -9.99 4.54 -23.45
C GLY A 274 -9.04 5.63 -23.96
N ARG A 275 -9.24 6.11 -25.19
CA ARG A 275 -8.45 7.21 -25.77
C ARG A 275 -8.64 8.53 -25.03
N ILE A 276 -9.88 8.85 -24.68
CA ILE A 276 -10.19 10.01 -23.84
C ILE A 276 -9.48 9.87 -22.49
N SER A 277 -9.47 8.68 -21.91
CA SER A 277 -8.83 8.42 -20.63
C SER A 277 -7.30 8.51 -20.69
N ILE A 278 -6.69 8.07 -21.80
CA ILE A 278 -5.25 8.25 -22.06
C ILE A 278 -4.92 9.74 -22.15
N LEU A 279 -5.72 10.52 -22.87
CA LEU A 279 -5.54 11.97 -22.98
C LEU A 279 -5.67 12.65 -21.61
N SER A 280 -6.67 12.27 -20.82
CA SER A 280 -6.87 12.80 -19.47
C SER A 280 -5.77 12.37 -18.49
N ALA A 281 -5.15 11.20 -18.70
CA ALA A 281 -4.06 10.69 -17.88
C ALA A 281 -2.67 11.26 -18.27
N PHE A 282 -2.58 12.13 -19.27
CA PHE A 282 -1.29 12.57 -19.83
C PHE A 282 -0.33 13.20 -18.81
N TYR A 283 -0.86 13.88 -17.78
CA TYR A 283 -0.07 14.52 -16.73
C TYR A 283 0.26 13.59 -15.55
N LEU A 284 -0.26 12.36 -15.54
CA LEU A 284 -0.05 11.41 -14.47
C LEU A 284 1.04 10.41 -14.87
N GLU A 285 1.91 10.07 -13.93
CA GLU A 285 2.87 8.99 -14.15
C GLU A 285 2.14 7.64 -14.28
N PRO A 286 2.49 6.80 -15.27
CA PRO A 286 1.78 5.56 -15.53
C PRO A 286 2.01 4.55 -14.40
N ILE A 287 0.93 3.96 -13.90
CA ILE A 287 0.98 2.91 -12.88
C ILE A 287 0.68 1.58 -13.57
N PRO A 288 1.64 0.66 -13.72
CA PRO A 288 1.39 -0.59 -14.44
C PRO A 288 0.45 -1.50 -13.64
N ARG A 289 -0.55 -2.08 -14.31
CA ARG A 289 -1.47 -3.10 -13.79
C ARG A 289 -1.54 -4.31 -14.73
N MET A 290 -1.85 -5.49 -14.19
CA MET A 290 -1.95 -6.71 -14.98
C MET A 290 -3.11 -6.68 -16.00
N GLY A 291 -2.81 -7.08 -17.23
CA GLY A 291 -3.77 -7.08 -18.34
C GLY A 291 -4.80 -8.21 -18.26
N ARG A 292 -4.42 -9.44 -17.92
CA ARG A 292 -5.32 -10.61 -17.99
C ARG A 292 -6.58 -10.51 -17.12
N PRO A 293 -6.50 -10.14 -15.82
CA PRO A 293 -7.71 -9.93 -15.01
C PRO A 293 -8.59 -8.79 -15.54
N LYS A 294 -7.98 -7.74 -16.13
CA LYS A 294 -8.69 -6.62 -16.74
C LYS A 294 -9.35 -7.02 -18.07
N GLN A 295 -8.75 -7.94 -18.82
CA GLN A 295 -9.36 -8.53 -20.01
C GLN A 295 -10.61 -9.34 -19.64
N PHE A 296 -10.55 -10.11 -18.54
CA PHE A 296 -11.72 -10.78 -17.99
C PHE A 296 -12.80 -9.77 -17.56
N ALA A 297 -12.41 -8.69 -16.87
CA ALA A 297 -13.33 -7.62 -16.51
C ALA A 297 -14.01 -6.97 -17.74
N ALA A 298 -13.28 -6.77 -18.83
CA ALA A 298 -13.85 -6.30 -20.10
C ALA A 298 -14.87 -7.29 -20.66
N CYS A 299 -14.61 -8.60 -20.59
CA CYS A 299 -15.58 -9.64 -20.99
C CYS A 299 -16.86 -9.60 -20.14
N CYS A 300 -16.74 -9.49 -18.81
CA CYS A 300 -17.89 -9.27 -17.93
C CYS A 300 -18.65 -8.00 -18.31
N GLY A 301 -17.94 -6.92 -18.62
CA GLY A 301 -18.53 -5.67 -19.13
C GLY A 301 -19.34 -5.86 -20.41
N ILE A 302 -18.83 -6.64 -21.38
CA ILE A 302 -19.56 -7.01 -22.61
C ILE A 302 -20.85 -7.75 -22.27
N LEU A 303 -20.82 -8.69 -21.31
CA LEU A 303 -22.01 -9.44 -20.92
C LEU A 303 -23.10 -8.50 -20.37
N PHE A 304 -22.78 -7.64 -19.41
CA PHE A 304 -23.77 -6.73 -18.81
C PHE A 304 -24.26 -5.65 -19.79
N SER A 305 -23.34 -4.99 -20.50
CA SER A 305 -23.69 -3.95 -21.48
C SER A 305 -24.39 -4.52 -22.72
N GLY A 306 -24.02 -5.73 -23.15
CA GLY A 306 -24.64 -6.46 -24.26
C GLY A 306 -26.03 -6.96 -23.91
N LEU A 307 -26.24 -7.54 -22.73
CA LEU A 307 -27.57 -7.92 -22.25
C LEU A 307 -28.47 -6.70 -22.04
N GLY A 308 -27.93 -5.60 -21.51
CA GLY A 308 -28.69 -4.34 -21.36
C GLY A 308 -29.09 -3.76 -22.73
N SER A 309 -28.16 -3.75 -23.69
CA SER A 309 -28.42 -3.35 -25.07
C SER A 309 -29.46 -4.24 -25.75
N LEU A 310 -29.34 -5.55 -25.61
CA LEU A 310 -30.28 -6.51 -26.17
C LEU A 310 -31.67 -6.36 -25.54
N ALA A 311 -31.74 -6.11 -24.24
CA ALA A 311 -32.98 -5.80 -23.55
C ALA A 311 -33.68 -4.59 -24.18
N PHE A 312 -32.97 -3.49 -24.41
CA PHE A 312 -33.54 -2.31 -25.09
C PHE A 312 -33.95 -2.53 -26.55
N LEU A 313 -33.39 -3.55 -27.22
CA LEU A 313 -33.69 -3.87 -28.62
C LEU A 313 -34.91 -4.78 -28.77
N LEU A 314 -35.10 -5.74 -27.86
CA LEU A 314 -36.14 -6.75 -27.97
C LEU A 314 -37.49 -6.25 -27.41
N PRO A 315 -38.60 -6.43 -28.15
CA PRO A 315 -39.91 -5.94 -27.74
C PRO A 315 -40.63 -6.92 -26.79
N PHE A 316 -40.15 -7.03 -25.54
CA PHE A 316 -40.83 -7.80 -24.48
C PHE A 316 -41.35 -6.86 -23.37
N PRO A 317 -42.35 -7.27 -22.58
CA PRO A 317 -42.92 -6.40 -21.54
C PRO A 317 -41.83 -5.93 -20.56
N HIS A 318 -41.84 -4.64 -20.24
CA HIS A 318 -40.87 -3.98 -19.34
C HIS A 318 -39.40 -4.05 -19.81
N HIS A 319 -39.15 -4.15 -21.11
CA HIS A 319 -37.78 -4.16 -21.68
C HIS A 319 -36.92 -2.97 -21.22
N ASP A 320 -37.49 -1.78 -21.10
CA ASP A 320 -36.77 -0.56 -20.67
C ASP A 320 -36.33 -0.65 -19.21
N VAL A 321 -37.14 -1.26 -18.34
CA VAL A 321 -36.81 -1.46 -16.93
C VAL A 321 -35.65 -2.45 -16.81
N VAL A 322 -35.74 -3.60 -17.49
CA VAL A 322 -34.69 -4.62 -17.46
C VAL A 322 -33.35 -4.07 -17.96
N GLY A 323 -33.36 -3.36 -19.09
CA GLY A 323 -32.15 -2.72 -19.61
C GLY A 323 -31.58 -1.67 -18.66
N SER A 324 -32.43 -0.83 -18.03
CA SER A 324 -31.99 0.19 -17.07
C SER A 324 -31.35 -0.40 -15.81
N VAL A 325 -31.88 -1.53 -15.31
CA VAL A 325 -31.32 -2.27 -14.17
C VAL A 325 -29.94 -2.81 -14.52
N LEU A 326 -29.79 -3.44 -15.69
CA LEU A 326 -28.49 -3.97 -16.15
C LEU A 326 -27.45 -2.87 -16.31
N MET A 327 -27.82 -1.72 -16.88
CA MET A 327 -26.94 -0.55 -16.99
C MET A 327 -26.58 0.06 -15.62
N SER A 328 -27.50 0.01 -14.65
CA SER A 328 -27.23 0.47 -13.27
C SER A 328 -26.24 -0.45 -12.55
N VAL A 329 -26.37 -1.77 -12.70
CA VAL A 329 -25.40 -2.74 -12.16
C VAL A 329 -24.01 -2.51 -12.77
N LEU A 330 -23.95 -2.31 -14.09
CA LEU A 330 -22.72 -1.96 -14.79
C LEU A 330 -22.11 -0.64 -14.28
N ALA A 331 -22.93 0.38 -14.03
CA ALA A 331 -22.50 1.66 -13.49
C ALA A 331 -21.84 1.51 -12.12
N VAL A 332 -22.45 0.72 -11.22
CA VAL A 332 -21.88 0.46 -9.89
C VAL A 332 -20.54 -0.29 -10.03
N ALA A 333 -20.49 -1.36 -10.83
CA ALA A 333 -19.28 -2.15 -11.00
C ALA A 333 -18.11 -1.32 -11.57
N THR A 334 -18.37 -0.51 -12.61
CA THR A 334 -17.36 0.37 -13.22
C THR A 334 -17.01 1.57 -12.33
N GLY A 335 -17.96 2.06 -11.54
CA GLY A 335 -17.76 3.11 -10.56
C GLY A 335 -16.83 2.68 -9.42
N MET A 336 -17.00 1.48 -8.88
CA MET A 336 -16.10 0.95 -7.85
C MET A 336 -14.65 0.86 -8.35
N GLU A 337 -14.46 0.46 -9.60
CA GLU A 337 -13.13 0.44 -10.23
C GLU A 337 -12.57 1.85 -10.44
N GLY A 338 -13.41 2.80 -10.88
CA GLY A 338 -12.97 4.17 -11.13
C GLY A 338 -12.64 4.96 -9.85
N PHE A 339 -13.54 4.94 -8.87
CA PHE A 339 -13.45 5.76 -7.67
C PHE A 339 -12.61 5.11 -6.56
N LEU A 340 -12.81 3.82 -6.31
CA LEU A 340 -12.23 3.10 -5.16
C LEU A 340 -11.03 2.23 -5.54
N ASP A 341 -10.66 2.17 -6.83
CA ASP A 341 -9.66 1.24 -7.35
C ASP A 341 -10.02 -0.23 -7.05
N PHE A 342 -11.32 -0.53 -6.98
CA PHE A 342 -11.84 -1.85 -6.63
C PHE A 342 -12.61 -2.47 -7.79
N CYS A 343 -12.01 -3.46 -8.46
CA CYS A 343 -12.65 -4.18 -9.57
C CYS A 343 -13.21 -5.53 -9.12
N VAL A 344 -14.55 -5.61 -8.99
CA VAL A 344 -15.28 -6.84 -8.61
C VAL A 344 -14.93 -8.01 -9.55
N CYS A 345 -14.81 -7.75 -10.86
CA CYS A 345 -14.52 -8.80 -11.84
C CYS A 345 -13.10 -9.36 -11.68
N CYS A 346 -12.12 -8.53 -11.30
CA CYS A 346 -10.76 -9.00 -11.00
C CYS A 346 -10.76 -9.90 -9.75
N LEU A 347 -11.57 -9.57 -8.74
CA LEU A 347 -11.73 -10.42 -7.56
C LEU A 347 -12.34 -11.78 -7.91
N LEU A 348 -13.39 -11.80 -8.73
CA LEU A 348 -13.98 -13.06 -9.21
C LEU A 348 -13.00 -13.90 -10.01
N PHE A 349 -12.19 -13.27 -10.86
CA PHE A 349 -11.13 -13.95 -11.61
C PHE A 349 -10.10 -14.61 -10.67
N ARG A 350 -9.67 -13.89 -9.62
CA ARG A 350 -8.77 -14.43 -8.58
C ARG A 350 -9.38 -15.65 -7.89
N MET A 351 -10.65 -15.57 -7.48
CA MET A 351 -11.34 -16.70 -6.86
C MET A 351 -11.44 -17.90 -7.82
N GLY A 352 -11.72 -17.65 -9.10
CA GLY A 352 -11.79 -18.72 -10.10
C GLY A 352 -10.46 -19.46 -10.28
N VAL A 353 -9.34 -18.75 -10.18
CA VAL A 353 -8.01 -19.38 -10.24
C VAL A 353 -7.72 -20.17 -8.96
N LEU A 354 -8.10 -19.64 -7.79
CA LEU A 354 -8.00 -20.35 -6.50
C LEU A 354 -8.76 -21.69 -6.49
N PHE A 355 -9.96 -21.71 -7.08
CA PHE A 355 -10.77 -22.93 -7.19
C PHE A 355 -10.34 -23.88 -8.33
N GLY A 356 -9.26 -23.54 -9.07
CA GLY A 356 -8.78 -24.35 -10.18
C GLY A 356 -9.72 -24.38 -11.40
N ILE A 357 -10.69 -23.45 -11.49
CA ILE A 357 -11.59 -23.32 -12.64
C ILE A 357 -10.80 -22.89 -13.89
N PHE A 358 -9.82 -22.00 -13.68
CA PHE A 358 -8.85 -21.64 -14.70
C PHE A 358 -7.57 -22.44 -14.44
N GLN A 359 -7.21 -23.33 -15.36
CA GLN A 359 -5.97 -24.08 -15.26
C GLN A 359 -4.78 -23.12 -15.37
N GLY A 360 -4.18 -22.80 -14.23
CA GLY A 360 -2.77 -22.47 -14.18
C GLY A 360 -2.02 -23.73 -14.50
N THR A 361 -1.51 -23.82 -15.73
CA THR A 361 -0.57 -24.89 -16.07
C THR A 361 0.58 -24.78 -15.07
N SER A 362 0.65 -25.78 -14.19
CA SER A 362 1.61 -25.97 -13.10
C SER A 362 3.05 -25.72 -13.52
#